data_AF-A0A957G6Q4-F1
#
_entry.id   AF-A0A957G6Q4-F1
#
_cell.length_a   1.000
_cell.length_b   1.000
_cell.length_c   1.000
_cell.angle_alpha   90.00
_cell.angle_beta   90.00
_cell.angle_gamma   90.00
#
_symmetry.space_group_name_H-M   'P 1'
#
loop_
_entity.id
_entity.type
_entity.pdbx_description
1 polymer ?
#
loop_
_entity_poly.entity_id
_entity_poly.type
_entity_poly.pdbx_seq_one_letter_code
_entity_poly.pdbx_strand_id
1 'polypeptide(L)'
;MPVFTTLLLGHLVADFPLQTNRLFQLKAKNIWGLLAHVAVHVGLTALLLQAPLRDWGVLLFLGSTHLAIDWIKLRWPTTRQAPSFLVDQVAHVAVLGLITLARPGLAVVTLPGWLLGLGLLGVLVTAVLMFLWVLANDLRETVPAGSPRVEWAQQSMFVMSQRIGRVVLASLVLAWIMVIL
;
A
#
# COMPACT_ATOMS: atom_id res chain seq x y z
N MET A 1 7.03 15.81 -10.32
CA MET A 1 6.08 15.85 -9.18
C MET A 1 4.85 14.97 -9.38
N PRO A 2 4.05 15.05 -10.48
CA PRO A 2 2.83 14.25 -10.60
C PRO A 2 3.09 12.74 -10.65
N VAL A 3 4.16 12.30 -11.33
CA VAL A 3 4.53 10.87 -11.44
C VAL A 3 4.68 10.21 -10.07
N PHE A 4 5.55 10.74 -9.21
CA PHE A 4 5.78 10.17 -7.88
C PHE A 4 4.50 10.09 -7.05
N THR A 5 3.71 11.17 -7.01
CA THR A 5 2.45 11.21 -6.25
C THR A 5 1.40 10.25 -6.78
N THR A 6 1.32 10.06 -8.10
CA THR A 6 0.40 9.09 -8.73
C THR A 6 0.82 7.65 -8.41
N LEU A 7 2.11 7.35 -8.54
CA LEU A 7 2.65 6.04 -8.17
C LEU A 7 2.50 5.76 -6.67
N LEU A 8 2.70 6.78 -5.82
CA LEU A 8 2.49 6.68 -4.38
C LEU A 8 1.04 6.38 -4.04
N LEU A 9 0.08 7.08 -4.68
CA LEU A 9 -1.34 6.77 -4.51
C LEU A 9 -1.63 5.31 -4.90
N GLY A 10 -1.12 4.85 -6.05
CA GLY A 10 -1.26 3.46 -6.50
C GLY A 10 -0.73 2.46 -5.47
N HIS A 11 0.51 2.66 -5.00
CA HIS A 11 1.12 1.80 -3.98
C HIS A 11 0.32 1.76 -2.68
N LEU A 12 -0.09 2.92 -2.14
CA LEU A 12 -0.88 2.98 -0.91
C LEU A 12 -2.26 2.33 -1.06
N VAL A 13 -2.92 2.50 -2.22
CA VAL A 13 -4.19 1.82 -2.51
C VAL A 13 -4.00 0.30 -2.54
N ALA A 14 -2.92 -0.18 -3.14
CA ALA A 14 -2.60 -1.60 -3.23
C ALA A 14 -2.27 -2.24 -1.86
N ASP A 15 -1.47 -1.57 -1.03
CA ASP A 15 -1.02 -2.10 0.28
C ASP A 15 -2.05 -2.01 1.40
N PHE A 16 -3.00 -1.09 1.32
CA PHE A 16 -3.93 -0.84 2.42
C PHE A 16 -5.38 -1.20 2.06
N PRO A 17 -6.11 -0.44 1.19
CA PRO A 17 -7.44 -0.85 0.73
C PRO A 17 -7.51 -2.22 0.06
N LEU A 18 -6.61 -2.53 -0.89
CA LEU A 18 -6.70 -3.75 -1.70
C LEU A 18 -6.04 -4.97 -1.03
N GLN A 19 -5.09 -4.76 -0.13
CA GLN A 19 -4.54 -5.83 0.71
C GLN A 19 -5.51 -6.20 1.84
N THR A 20 -6.53 -6.97 1.48
CA THR A 20 -7.48 -7.52 2.46
C THR A 20 -6.80 -8.47 3.45
N ASN A 21 -7.42 -8.69 4.61
CA ASN A 21 -6.95 -9.69 5.59
C ASN A 21 -6.68 -11.06 4.94
N ARG A 22 -7.56 -11.46 4.01
CA ARG A 22 -7.44 -12.72 3.29
C ARG A 22 -6.19 -12.76 2.42
N LEU A 23 -5.90 -11.68 1.70
CA LEU A 23 -4.69 -11.59 0.87
C LEU A 23 -3.43 -11.56 1.73
N PHE A 24 -3.44 -10.81 2.84
CA PHE A 24 -2.34 -10.80 3.80
C PHE A 24 -2.05 -12.21 4.37
N GLN A 25 -3.09 -12.92 4.83
CA GLN A 25 -2.94 -14.29 5.34
C GLN A 25 -2.45 -15.26 4.25
N LEU A 26 -2.90 -15.11 3.00
CA LEU A 26 -2.45 -15.96 1.92
C LEU A 26 -0.97 -15.70 1.59
N LYS A 27 -0.56 -14.43 1.54
CA LYS A 27 0.83 -13.99 1.35
C LYS A 27 1.75 -14.53 2.44
N ALA A 28 1.30 -14.55 3.70
CA ALA A 28 2.05 -15.14 4.79
C ALA A 28 2.14 -16.68 4.72
N LYS A 29 1.18 -17.35 4.07
CA LYS A 29 1.11 -18.82 3.99
C LYS A 29 1.93 -19.40 2.85
N ASN A 30 1.97 -18.76 1.68
CA ASN A 30 2.69 -19.30 0.53
C ASN A 30 3.04 -18.23 -0.51
N ILE A 31 3.94 -18.62 -1.43
CA ILE A 31 4.43 -17.75 -2.51
C ILE A 31 3.33 -17.28 -3.47
N TRP A 32 2.27 -18.06 -3.68
CA TRP A 32 1.17 -17.66 -4.57
C TRP A 32 0.38 -16.48 -4.01
N GLY A 33 0.22 -16.39 -2.69
CA GLY A 33 -0.36 -15.21 -2.04
C GLY A 33 0.49 -13.97 -2.22
N LEU A 34 1.81 -14.11 -2.12
CA LEU A 34 2.75 -13.02 -2.35
C LEU A 34 2.73 -12.57 -3.82
N LEU A 35 2.74 -13.52 -4.77
CA LEU A 35 2.62 -13.21 -6.19
C LEU A 35 1.28 -12.53 -6.52
N ALA A 36 0.17 -12.96 -5.91
CA ALA A 36 -1.12 -12.32 -6.08
C ALA A 36 -1.11 -10.87 -5.58
N HIS A 37 -0.44 -10.61 -4.45
CA HIS A 37 -0.26 -9.25 -3.93
C HIS A 37 0.58 -8.38 -4.87
N VAL A 38 1.70 -8.89 -5.36
CA VAL A 38 2.55 -8.18 -6.34
C VAL A 38 1.78 -7.92 -7.64
N ALA A 39 0.93 -8.85 -8.08
CA ALA A 39 0.07 -8.66 -9.26
C ALA A 39 -0.91 -7.50 -9.08
N VAL A 40 -1.42 -7.25 -7.87
CA VAL A 40 -2.25 -6.06 -7.58
C VAL A 40 -1.46 -4.77 -7.78
N HIS A 41 -0.22 -4.70 -7.28
CA HIS A 41 0.66 -3.54 -7.47
C HIS A 41 1.00 -3.29 -8.94
N VAL A 42 1.39 -4.35 -9.65
CA VAL A 42 1.71 -4.27 -11.09
C VAL A 42 0.48 -3.86 -11.90
N GLY A 43 -0.68 -4.48 -11.65
CA GLY A 43 -1.92 -4.16 -12.35
C GLY A 43 -2.38 -2.73 -12.12
N LEU A 44 -2.37 -2.26 -10.86
CA LEU A 44 -2.75 -0.89 -10.54
C LEU A 44 -1.77 0.13 -11.11
N THR A 45 -0.47 -0.15 -11.06
CA THR A 45 0.54 0.72 -11.72
C THR A 45 0.31 0.76 -13.22
N ALA A 46 0.03 -0.37 -13.87
CA ALA A 46 -0.24 -0.43 -15.29
C ALA A 46 -1.44 0.44 -15.70
N LEU A 47 -2.51 0.48 -14.88
CA LEU A 47 -3.66 1.37 -15.08
C LEU A 47 -3.31 2.86 -14.95
N LEU A 48 -2.30 3.19 -14.16
CA LEU A 48 -1.85 4.57 -13.93
C LEU A 48 -0.81 5.05 -14.95
N LEU A 49 -0.22 4.15 -15.75
CA LEU A 49 0.67 4.52 -16.85
C LEU A 49 -0.15 4.80 -18.11
N GLN A 50 0.22 5.82 -18.89
CA GLN A 50 -0.45 6.09 -20.17
C GLN A 50 -0.10 5.06 -21.26
N ALA A 51 1.10 4.46 -21.18
CA ALA A 51 1.60 3.52 -22.16
C ALA A 51 2.27 2.30 -21.49
N PRO A 52 1.53 1.48 -20.72
CA PRO A 52 2.09 0.40 -19.91
C PRO A 52 2.89 -0.63 -20.73
N LEU A 53 2.51 -0.89 -21.98
CA LEU A 53 3.25 -1.80 -22.87
C LEU A 53 4.59 -1.22 -23.32
N ARG A 54 4.67 0.10 -23.51
CA ARG A 54 5.94 0.79 -23.83
C ARG A 54 6.83 0.88 -22.60
N ASP A 55 6.21 1.11 -21.44
CA ASP A 55 6.88 1.29 -20.16
C ASP A 55 6.91 -0.01 -19.32
N TRP A 56 6.84 -1.19 -19.97
CA TRP A 56 6.77 -2.50 -19.31
C TRP A 56 7.96 -2.77 -18.37
N GLY A 57 9.13 -2.21 -18.69
CA GLY A 57 10.32 -2.31 -17.84
C GLY A 57 10.12 -1.67 -16.46
N VAL A 58 9.30 -0.61 -16.36
CA VAL A 58 8.93 0.01 -15.09
C VAL A 58 8.04 -0.94 -14.28
N LEU A 59 7.09 -1.62 -14.93
CA LEU A 59 6.22 -2.59 -14.29
C LEU A 59 7.01 -3.80 -13.77
N LEU A 60 7.95 -4.31 -14.58
CA LEU A 60 8.81 -5.41 -14.16
C LEU A 60 9.72 -5.00 -12.99
N PHE A 61 10.34 -3.83 -13.05
CA PHE A 61 11.19 -3.33 -11.97
C PHE A 61 10.39 -3.11 -10.68
N LEU A 62 9.24 -2.44 -10.75
CA LEU A 62 8.35 -2.25 -9.60
C LEU A 62 7.89 -3.58 -9.01
N GLY A 63 7.40 -4.50 -9.85
CA GLY A 63 6.94 -5.81 -9.38
C GLY A 63 8.05 -6.66 -8.75
N SER A 64 9.23 -6.69 -9.36
CA SER A 64 10.37 -7.46 -8.86
C SER A 64 10.93 -6.92 -7.54
N THR A 65 11.07 -5.60 -7.41
CA THR A 65 11.51 -4.95 -6.17
C THR A 65 10.47 -5.11 -5.06
N HIS A 66 9.18 -4.97 -5.36
CA HIS A 66 8.11 -5.20 -4.38
C HIS A 66 8.09 -6.65 -3.89
N LEU A 67 8.23 -7.60 -4.82
CA LEU A 67 8.35 -9.02 -4.48
C LEU A 67 9.55 -9.27 -3.57
N ALA A 68 10.71 -8.69 -3.89
CA ALA A 68 11.92 -8.86 -3.12
C ALA A 68 11.79 -8.29 -1.70
N ILE A 69 11.28 -7.06 -1.55
CA ILE A 69 11.11 -6.40 -0.24
C ILE A 69 10.18 -7.22 0.65
N ASP A 70 8.99 -7.58 0.14
CA ASP A 70 8.03 -8.38 0.90
C ASP A 70 8.55 -9.78 1.23
N TRP A 71 9.25 -10.43 0.30
CA TRP A 71 9.83 -11.74 0.52
C TRP A 71 10.91 -11.70 1.61
N ILE A 72 11.79 -10.69 1.59
CA ILE A 72 12.80 -10.47 2.63
C ILE A 72 12.11 -10.30 3.99
N LYS A 73 11.08 -9.45 4.07
CA LYS A 73 10.31 -9.21 5.30
C LYS A 73 9.69 -10.50 5.86
N LEU A 74 9.11 -11.33 4.99
CA LEU A 74 8.53 -12.62 5.40
C LEU A 74 9.59 -13.65 5.81
N ARG A 75 10.77 -13.63 5.18
CA ARG A 75 11.83 -14.62 5.44
C ARG A 75 12.65 -14.31 6.70
N TRP A 76 12.76 -13.03 7.05
CA TRP A 76 13.49 -12.53 8.22
C TRP A 76 12.58 -11.67 9.11
N PRO A 77 11.61 -12.29 9.80
CA PRO A 77 10.73 -11.57 10.71
C PRO A 77 11.52 -10.99 11.89
N THR A 78 11.16 -9.76 12.28
CA THR A 78 11.72 -9.09 13.45
C THR A 78 10.89 -9.40 14.70
N THR A 79 11.47 -9.16 15.89
CA THR A 79 10.73 -9.28 17.15
C THR A 79 9.63 -8.24 17.28
N ARG A 80 9.90 -6.99 16.89
CA ARG A 80 8.92 -5.90 16.83
C ARG A 80 8.47 -5.64 15.41
N GLN A 81 7.17 -5.62 15.18
CA GLN A 81 6.56 -5.47 13.87
C GLN A 81 6.41 -4.00 13.45
N ALA A 82 6.21 -3.07 14.37
CA ALA A 82 5.99 -1.65 14.05
C ALA A 82 7.22 -0.97 13.42
N PRO A 83 8.45 -1.14 13.93
CA PRO A 83 9.64 -0.62 13.26
C PRO A 83 9.87 -1.29 11.89
N SER A 84 9.65 -2.61 11.80
CA SER A 84 9.76 -3.34 10.53
C SER A 84 8.76 -2.81 9.49
N PHE A 85 7.52 -2.51 9.90
CA PHE A 85 6.52 -1.87 9.04
C PHE A 85 7.00 -0.52 8.50
N LEU A 86 7.62 0.33 9.32
CA LEU A 86 8.12 1.62 8.85
C LEU A 86 9.28 1.48 7.86
N VAL A 87 10.23 0.58 8.14
CA VAL A 87 11.34 0.28 7.23
C VAL A 87 10.82 -0.26 5.90
N ASP A 88 9.82 -1.13 5.94
CA ASP A 88 9.14 -1.69 4.78
C ASP A 88 8.48 -0.59 3.92
N GLN A 89 7.71 0.32 4.51
CA GLN A 89 7.13 1.45 3.75
C GLN A 89 8.21 2.36 3.16
N VAL A 90 9.29 2.63 3.90
CA VAL A 90 10.41 3.45 3.40
C VAL A 90 11.09 2.80 2.21
N ALA A 91 11.31 1.48 2.23
CA ALA A 91 11.91 0.76 1.12
C ALA A 91 11.05 0.85 -0.15
N HIS A 92 9.73 0.66 -0.03
CA HIS A 92 8.81 0.79 -1.17
C HIS A 92 8.77 2.24 -1.70
N VAL A 93 8.65 3.23 -0.83
CA VAL A 93 8.66 4.66 -1.24
C VAL A 93 9.98 5.04 -1.91
N ALA A 94 11.11 4.51 -1.45
CA ALA A 94 12.42 4.72 -2.07
C ALA A 94 12.46 4.17 -3.51
N VAL A 95 11.90 2.98 -3.75
CA VAL A 95 11.75 2.41 -5.11
C VAL A 95 10.92 3.34 -6.01
N LEU A 96 9.80 3.89 -5.52
CA LEU A 96 8.99 4.84 -6.30
C LEU A 96 9.77 6.13 -6.64
N GLY A 97 10.58 6.60 -5.69
CA GLY A 97 11.50 7.71 -5.89
C GLY A 97 12.52 7.41 -6.99
N LEU A 98 13.17 6.23 -6.92
CA LEU A 98 14.14 5.78 -7.93
C LEU A 98 13.52 5.67 -9.33
N ILE A 99 12.31 5.10 -9.46
CA ILE A 99 11.58 5.04 -10.73
C ILE A 99 11.35 6.45 -11.28
N THR A 100 10.89 7.37 -10.43
CA THR A 100 10.60 8.75 -10.84
C THR A 100 11.86 9.48 -11.32
N LEU A 101 12.98 9.31 -10.62
CA LEU A 101 14.26 9.93 -10.97
C LEU A 101 14.88 9.32 -12.23
N ALA A 102 14.79 8.00 -12.39
CA ALA A 102 15.34 7.29 -13.55
C ALA A 102 14.50 7.46 -14.82
N ARG A 103 13.21 7.84 -14.69
CA ARG A 103 12.27 7.99 -15.81
C ARG A 103 11.58 9.37 -15.77
N PRO A 104 12.32 10.48 -15.99
CA PRO A 104 11.76 11.83 -15.93
C PRO A 104 10.65 12.10 -16.97
N GLY A 105 10.62 11.35 -18.08
CA GLY A 105 9.59 11.42 -19.11
C GLY A 105 8.46 10.38 -18.96
N LEU A 106 8.34 9.70 -17.82
CA LEU A 106 7.29 8.70 -17.61
C LEU A 106 5.92 9.37 -17.63
N ALA A 107 5.09 8.97 -18.60
CA ALA A 107 3.74 9.48 -18.75
C ALA A 107 2.77 8.69 -17.86
N VAL A 108 2.20 9.35 -16.86
CA VAL A 108 1.15 8.79 -15.99
C VAL A 108 -0.19 9.43 -16.31
N VAL A 109 -1.28 8.77 -15.95
CA VAL A 109 -2.61 9.38 -16.02
C VAL A 109 -2.67 10.58 -15.07
N THR A 110 -3.11 11.71 -15.59
CA THR A 110 -3.23 12.95 -14.82
C THR A 110 -4.57 12.97 -14.12
N LEU A 111 -4.54 12.79 -12.80
CA LEU A 111 -5.71 12.99 -11.94
C LEU A 111 -5.92 14.49 -11.68
N PRO A 112 -7.18 14.97 -11.60
CA PRO A 112 -7.46 16.29 -11.04
C PRO A 112 -6.82 16.43 -9.66
N GLY A 113 -6.19 17.57 -9.37
CA GLY A 113 -5.41 17.76 -8.15
C GLY A 113 -6.22 17.52 -6.86
N TRP A 114 -7.50 17.89 -6.85
CA TRP A 114 -8.40 17.62 -5.72
C TRP A 114 -8.64 16.11 -5.51
N LEU A 115 -8.77 15.35 -6.59
CA LEU A 115 -9.00 13.90 -6.53
C LEU A 115 -7.75 13.19 -6.03
N LEU A 116 -6.58 13.58 -6.55
CA LEU A 116 -5.29 13.08 -6.08
C LEU A 116 -5.07 13.41 -4.59
N GLY A 117 -5.35 14.64 -4.17
CA GLY A 117 -5.19 15.10 -2.79
C GLY A 117 -6.12 14.38 -1.81
N LEU A 118 -7.43 14.34 -2.10
CA LEU A 118 -8.40 13.62 -1.26
C LEU A 118 -8.16 12.11 -1.25
N GLY A 119 -7.77 11.55 -2.40
CA GLY A 119 -7.35 10.16 -2.52
C GLY A 119 -6.20 9.81 -1.61
N LEU A 120 -5.11 10.59 -1.69
CA LEU A 120 -3.93 10.44 -0.84
C LEU A 120 -4.27 10.58 0.64
N LEU A 121 -5.04 11.60 1.02
CA LEU A 121 -5.48 11.78 2.40
C LEU A 121 -6.27 10.55 2.90
N GLY A 122 -7.23 10.08 2.10
CA GLY A 122 -8.05 8.93 2.44
C GLY A 122 -7.24 7.65 2.66
N VAL A 123 -6.29 7.34 1.78
CA VAL A 123 -5.44 6.16 1.93
C VAL A 123 -4.35 6.32 3.01
N LEU A 124 -3.91 7.54 3.30
CA LEU A 124 -3.01 7.78 4.43
C LEU A 124 -3.73 7.50 5.76
N VAL A 125 -5.01 7.84 5.88
CA VAL A 125 -5.81 7.47 7.05
C VAL A 125 -5.85 5.95 7.24
N THR A 126 -6.03 5.17 6.16
CA THR A 126 -6.05 3.70 6.27
C THR A 126 -4.68 3.13 6.63
N ALA A 127 -3.59 3.70 6.08
CA ALA A 127 -2.22 3.34 6.41
C ALA A 127 -1.89 3.63 7.89
N VAL A 128 -2.28 4.79 8.40
CA VAL A 128 -2.08 5.16 9.81
C VAL A 128 -2.86 4.22 10.73
N LEU A 129 -4.12 3.90 10.42
CA LEU A 129 -4.90 2.94 11.20
C LEU A 129 -4.25 1.54 11.19
N MET A 130 -3.71 1.10 10.05
CA MET A 130 -2.96 -0.16 9.98
C MET A 130 -1.71 -0.10 10.87
N PHE A 131 -0.94 0.98 10.81
CA PHE A 131 0.24 1.15 11.64
C PHE A 131 -0.10 1.15 13.14
N LEU A 132 -1.17 1.85 13.54
CA LEU A 132 -1.64 1.87 14.92
C LEU A 132 -2.07 0.48 15.40
N TRP A 133 -2.67 -0.32 14.53
CA TRP A 133 -2.96 -1.72 14.82
C TRP A 133 -1.68 -2.55 15.04
N VAL A 134 -0.68 -2.41 14.14
CA VAL A 134 0.62 -3.10 14.28
C VAL A 134 1.32 -2.68 15.57
N LEU A 135 1.34 -1.38 15.88
CA LEU A 135 1.91 -0.84 17.12
C LEU A 135 1.19 -1.39 18.37
N ALA A 136 -0.13 -1.49 18.33
CA ALA A 136 -0.90 -2.07 19.43
C ALA A 136 -0.57 -3.56 19.64
N ASN A 137 -0.24 -4.31 18.58
CA ASN A 137 0.24 -5.68 18.69
C ASN A 137 1.60 -5.77 19.40
N ASP A 138 2.55 -4.92 19.04
CA ASP A 138 3.86 -4.85 19.72
C ASP A 138 3.73 -4.42 21.19
N LEU A 139 2.89 -3.42 21.48
CA LEU A 139 2.73 -2.88 22.84
C LEU A 139 2.14 -3.90 23.81
N ARG A 140 1.32 -4.84 23.35
CA ARG A 140 0.71 -5.88 24.19
C ARG A 140 1.72 -6.72 24.97
N GLU A 141 2.93 -6.90 24.42
CA GLU A 141 3.99 -7.65 25.11
C GLU A 141 4.64 -6.86 26.25
N THR A 142 4.46 -5.53 26.26
CA THR A 142 5.14 -4.60 27.18
C THR A 142 4.22 -3.92 28.19
N VAL A 143 2.92 -3.87 27.90
CA VAL A 143 1.91 -3.20 28.71
C VAL A 143 1.18 -4.24 29.59
N PRO A 144 0.76 -3.91 30.82
CA PRO A 144 0.00 -4.82 31.65
C PRO A 144 -1.23 -5.41 30.94
N ALA A 145 -1.48 -6.69 31.17
CA ALA A 145 -2.67 -7.36 30.67
C ALA A 145 -3.94 -6.63 31.15
N GLY A 146 -4.94 -6.47 30.26
CA GLY A 146 -6.16 -5.74 30.57
C GLY A 146 -6.13 -4.24 30.27
N SER A 147 -5.10 -3.72 29.58
CA SER A 147 -5.06 -2.30 29.17
C SER A 147 -6.17 -1.99 28.15
N PRO A 148 -7.21 -1.20 28.50
CA PRO A 148 -8.39 -1.04 27.64
C PRO A 148 -8.06 -0.36 26.32
N ARG A 149 -7.06 0.54 26.31
CA ARG A 149 -6.64 1.28 25.11
C ARG A 149 -5.95 0.38 24.09
N VAL A 150 -5.07 -0.52 24.56
CA VAL A 150 -4.33 -1.43 23.67
C VAL A 150 -5.26 -2.49 23.10
N GLU A 151 -6.13 -3.07 23.93
CA GLU A 151 -7.11 -4.06 23.50
C GLU A 151 -8.09 -3.49 22.47
N TRP A 152 -8.64 -2.30 22.75
CA TRP A 152 -9.53 -1.62 21.80
C TRP A 152 -8.82 -1.34 20.46
N ALA A 153 -7.57 -0.90 20.49
CA ALA A 153 -6.80 -0.62 19.27
C ALA A 153 -6.57 -1.89 18.45
N GLN A 154 -6.22 -3.02 19.09
CA GLN A 154 -6.03 -4.31 18.42
C GLN A 154 -7.31 -4.82 17.73
N GLN A 155 -8.46 -4.62 18.37
CA GLN A 155 -9.75 -5.09 17.86
C GLN A 155 -10.32 -4.16 16.78
N SER A 156 -10.10 -2.85 16.90
CA SER A 156 -10.82 -1.84 16.12
C SER A 156 -10.01 -1.28 14.95
N MET A 157 -8.72 -0.99 15.13
CA MET A 157 -7.93 -0.21 14.15
C MET A 157 -7.85 -0.90 12.79
N PHE A 158 -7.60 -2.22 12.77
CA PHE A 158 -7.58 -3.00 11.53
C PHE A 158 -8.93 -2.98 10.81
N VAL A 159 -10.03 -3.20 11.55
CA VAL A 159 -11.39 -3.21 10.99
C VAL A 159 -11.76 -1.85 10.42
N MET A 160 -11.42 -0.77 11.14
CA MET A 160 -11.63 0.60 10.69
C MET A 160 -10.83 0.90 9.42
N SER A 161 -9.55 0.52 9.38
CA SER A 161 -8.69 0.66 8.18
C SER A 161 -9.34 0.02 6.96
N GLN A 162 -9.85 -1.22 7.09
CA GLN A 162 -10.47 -1.97 5.99
C GLN A 162 -11.86 -1.43 5.59
N ARG A 163 -12.66 -0.90 6.54
CA ARG A 163 -13.96 -0.27 6.23
C ARG A 163 -13.76 1.05 5.49
N ILE A 164 -12.91 1.92 6.02
CA ILE A 164 -12.59 3.21 5.39
C ILE A 164 -11.93 2.98 4.04
N GLY A 165 -11.00 2.02 3.93
CA GLY A 165 -10.35 1.68 2.66
C GLY A 165 -11.31 1.29 1.55
N ARG A 166 -12.37 0.53 1.86
CA ARG A 166 -13.42 0.22 0.87
C ARG A 166 -14.18 1.44 0.40
N VAL A 167 -14.50 2.36 1.31
CA VAL A 167 -15.17 3.63 0.97
C VAL A 167 -14.26 4.49 0.10
N VAL A 168 -12.99 4.66 0.49
CA VAL A 168 -12.00 5.42 -0.28
C VAL A 168 -11.81 4.82 -1.68
N LEU A 169 -11.67 3.49 -1.78
CA LEU A 169 -11.53 2.81 -3.07
C LEU A 169 -12.77 3.02 -3.95
N ALA A 170 -13.97 2.86 -3.41
CA ALA A 170 -15.21 3.08 -4.16
C ALA A 170 -15.31 4.53 -4.66
N SER A 171 -14.99 5.51 -3.81
CA SER A 171 -14.97 6.92 -4.19
C SER A 171 -13.94 7.23 -5.27
N LEU A 172 -12.73 6.65 -5.19
CA LEU A 172 -11.69 6.81 -6.21
C LEU A 172 -12.12 6.23 -7.56
N VAL A 173 -12.71 5.03 -7.56
CA VAL A 173 -13.22 4.39 -8.78
C VAL A 173 -14.36 5.19 -9.41
N LEU A 174 -15.32 5.66 -8.61
CA LEU A 174 -16.43 6.49 -9.09
C LEU A 174 -15.92 7.81 -9.69
N ALA A 175 -15.03 8.50 -8.99
CA ALA A 175 -14.44 9.74 -9.47
C ALA A 175 -13.61 9.52 -10.74
N TRP A 176 -12.87 8.41 -10.83
CA TRP A 176 -12.14 8.02 -12.04
C TRP A 176 -13.07 7.82 -13.24
N ILE A 177 -14.17 7.10 -13.06
CA ILE A 177 -15.18 6.89 -14.12
C ILE A 177 -15.75 8.22 -14.59
N MET A 178 -16.09 9.13 -13.67
CA MET A 178 -16.61 10.46 -13.99
C MET A 178 -15.62 11.37 -14.72
N VAL A 179 -14.32 11.11 -14.63
CA VAL A 179 -13.27 11.89 -15.31
C VAL A 179 -13.01 11.34 -16.73
N ILE A 180 -13.31 10.06 -16.97
CA ILE A 180 -13.06 9.40 -18.26
C ILE A 180 -14.28 9.47 -19.20
N LEU A 181 -15.50 9.51 -18.66
CA LEU A 181 -16.74 9.73 -19.41
C LEU A 181 -16.93 11.21 -19.74
#